data_AF-A7S4K3-F1
#
_entry.id   AF-A7S4K3-F1
#
_cell.length_a   1.000
_cell.length_b   1.000
_cell.length_c   1.000
_cell.angle_alpha   90.00
_cell.angle_beta   90.00
_cell.angle_gamma   90.00
#
_symmetry.space_group_name_H-M   'P 1'
#
loop_
_entity.id
_entity.type
_entity.pdbx_description
1 polymer ?
#
loop_
_entity_poly.entity_id
_entity_poly.type
_entity_poly.pdbx_seq_one_letter_code
_entity_poly.pdbx_strand_id
1 'polypeptide(L)' 'MLFDTFSFQLADKDVSIDARQDDLKTLREFDLSPEFGPCLGMTRLERWERADRYGLNPPQDVKKILALHPTDSNYTDW' A
#
# COMPACT_ATOMS: atom_id res chain seq x y z
N MET A 1 -15.41 10.25 35.18
CA MET A 1 -15.24 8.80 34.99
C MET A 1 -14.07 8.62 34.04
N LEU A 2 -12.96 8.04 34.49
CA LEU A 2 -11.65 8.04 33.80
C LEU A 2 -11.45 6.82 32.85
N PHE A 3 -12.53 6.14 32.46
CA PHE A 3 -12.43 4.82 31.82
C PHE A 3 -12.67 4.81 30.29
N ASP A 4 -13.21 5.88 29.70
CA ASP A 4 -13.58 5.87 28.26
C ASP A 4 -12.45 6.28 27.30
N THR A 5 -11.51 7.12 27.73
CA THR A 5 -10.44 7.61 26.85
C THR A 5 -9.43 6.53 26.45
N PHE A 6 -9.17 5.56 27.35
CA PHE A 6 -8.16 4.52 27.12
C PHE A 6 -8.65 3.43 26.15
N SER A 7 -9.94 3.06 26.26
CA SER A 7 -10.56 2.07 25.36
C SER A 7 -10.78 2.61 23.95
N PHE A 8 -11.17 3.88 23.81
CA PHE A 8 -11.31 4.54 22.51
C PHE A 8 -9.98 4.60 21.75
N GLN A 9 -8.89 4.97 22.45
CA GLN A 9 -7.55 5.04 21.86
C GLN A 9 -6.97 3.67 21.47
N LEU A 10 -7.35 2.58 22.16
CA LEU A 10 -6.93 1.22 21.79
C LEU A 10 -7.64 0.77 20.50
N ALA A 11 -8.96 0.97 20.41
CA ALA A 11 -9.72 0.63 19.21
C ALA A 11 -9.23 1.40 17.96
N ASP A 12 -8.96 2.71 18.08
CA ASP A 12 -8.41 3.50 16.97
C ASP A 12 -7.02 3.03 16.54
N LYS A 13 -6.18 2.61 17.51
CA LYS A 13 -4.86 2.05 17.22
C LYS A 13 -4.97 0.71 16.51
N ASP A 14 -5.81 -0.20 17.00
CA ASP A 14 -5.99 -1.52 16.41
C ASP A 14 -6.52 -1.40 14.97
N VAL A 15 -7.52 -0.54 14.74
CA VAL A 15 -8.02 -0.24 13.39
C VAL A 15 -6.93 0.35 12.48
N SER A 16 -6.09 1.26 12.99
CA SER A 16 -5.00 1.84 12.21
C SER A 16 -3.89 0.83 11.88
N ILE A 17 -3.65 -0.14 12.75
CA ILE A 17 -2.67 -1.21 12.54
C ILE A 17 -3.18 -2.17 11.48
N ASP A 18 -4.46 -2.57 11.55
CA ASP A 18 -5.08 -3.46 10.57
C ASP A 18 -5.10 -2.82 9.17
N ALA A 19 -5.48 -1.53 9.07
CA ALA A 19 -5.47 -0.80 7.80
C ALA A 19 -4.06 -0.76 7.17
N ARG A 20 -3.03 -0.49 7.97
CA ARG A 20 -1.64 -0.53 7.50
C ARG A 20 -1.25 -1.92 7.01
N GLN A 21 -1.65 -2.96 7.74
CA GLN A 21 -1.33 -4.34 7.39
C GLN A 21 -1.98 -4.76 6.07
N ASP A 22 -3.22 -4.34 5.84
CA ASP A 22 -3.98 -4.58 4.60
C ASP A 22 -3.39 -3.84 3.40
N ASP A 23 -2.95 -2.59 3.58
CA ASP A 23 -2.26 -1.84 2.53
C ASP A 23 -0.96 -2.53 2.11
N LEU A 24 -0.13 -2.91 3.09
CA LEU A 24 1.14 -3.60 2.82
C LEU A 24 0.93 -4.98 2.20
N LYS A 25 -0.16 -5.67 2.55
CA LYS A 25 -0.55 -6.93 1.91
C LYS A 25 -0.91 -6.71 0.44
N THR A 26 -1.72 -5.70 0.15
CA THR A 26 -2.09 -5.30 -1.22
C THR A 26 -0.86 -5.00 -2.07
N LEU A 27 0.09 -4.23 -1.51
CA LEU A 27 1.35 -3.90 -2.18
C LEU A 27 2.21 -5.15 -2.45
N ARG A 28 2.29 -6.06 -1.47
CA ARG A 28 3.02 -7.33 -1.63
C ARG A 28 2.42 -8.22 -2.72
N GLU A 29 1.11 -8.29 -2.82
CA GLU A 29 0.43 -9.04 -3.89
C GLU A 29 0.77 -8.45 -5.26
N PHE A 30 0.71 -7.13 -5.40
CA PHE A 30 1.15 -6.44 -6.61
C PHE A 30 2.63 -6.69 -6.93
N ASP A 31 3.50 -6.72 -5.92
CA ASP A 31 4.92 -6.95 -6.11
C ASP A 31 5.21 -8.35 -6.69
N LEU A 32 4.44 -9.34 -6.25
CA LEU A 32 4.55 -10.74 -6.65
C LEU A 32 3.86 -11.07 -7.98
N SER A 33 3.04 -10.15 -8.51
CA SER A 33 2.32 -10.30 -9.79
C SER A 33 3.27 -10.18 -11.01
N PRO A 34 3.66 -11.29 -11.67
CA PRO A 34 4.58 -11.25 -12.81
C PRO A 34 3.99 -10.54 -14.04
N GLU A 35 2.67 -10.42 -14.14
CA GLU A 35 1.96 -9.78 -15.26
C GLU A 35 2.32 -8.31 -15.43
N PHE A 36 2.71 -7.61 -14.34
CA PHE A 36 3.12 -6.20 -14.39
C PHE A 36 4.61 -6.01 -14.74
N GLY A 37 5.30 -7.10 -15.06
CA GLY A 37 6.70 -7.12 -15.50
C GLY A 37 7.73 -6.92 -14.37
N PRO A 38 9.03 -6.94 -14.71
CA PRO A 38 10.11 -6.92 -13.72
C PRO A 38 10.15 -5.61 -12.92
N CYS A 39 10.61 -5.72 -11.67
CA CYS A 39 10.64 -4.63 -10.68
C CYS A 39 12.04 -4.00 -10.49
N LEU A 40 13.03 -4.37 -11.31
CA LEU A 40 14.43 -3.99 -11.06
C LEU A 40 14.68 -2.52 -11.36
N GLY A 41 15.09 -1.77 -10.32
CA GLY A 41 15.55 -0.39 -10.42
C GLY A 41 14.43 0.64 -10.57
N MET A 42 13.20 0.31 -10.15
CA MET A 42 12.06 1.22 -10.20
C MET A 42 11.24 1.15 -8.91
N THR A 43 10.62 2.26 -8.53
CA THR A 43 9.66 2.33 -7.42
C THR A 43 8.38 1.57 -7.76
N ARG A 44 7.58 1.24 -6.73
CA ARG A 44 6.24 0.63 -6.95
C ARG A 44 5.36 1.48 -7.85
N LEU A 45 5.41 2.82 -7.70
CA LEU A 45 4.60 3.74 -8.52
C LEU A 45 5.02 3.71 -9.98
N GLU A 46 6.33 3.75 -10.27
CA GLU A 46 6.82 3.65 -11.65
C GLU A 46 6.44 2.31 -12.30
N ARG A 47 6.45 1.21 -11.53
CA ARG A 47 6.01 -0.10 -12.02
C ARG A 47 4.52 -0.09 -12.35
N TRP A 48 3.71 0.51 -11.48
CA TRP A 48 2.28 0.69 -11.68
C TRP A 48 2.00 1.50 -12.95
N GLU A 49 2.65 2.66 -13.12
CA GLU A 49 2.48 3.53 -14.29
C GLU A 49 2.94 2.88 -15.59
N ARG A 50 4.02 2.07 -15.54
CA ARG A 50 4.46 1.28 -16.69
C ARG A 50 3.41 0.24 -17.08
N ALA A 51 2.83 -0.48 -16.11
CA ALA A 51 1.79 -1.46 -16.37
C ALA A 51 0.51 -0.83 -16.95
N ASP A 52 0.10 0.32 -16.41
CA ASP A 52 -1.05 1.10 -16.89
C ASP A 52 -0.84 1.57 -18.34
N ARG A 53 0.34 2.12 -18.66
CA ARG A 53 0.71 2.51 -20.04
C ARG A 53 0.69 1.34 -21.03
N TYR A 54 0.93 0.11 -20.57
CA TYR A 54 0.84 -1.09 -21.40
C TYR A 54 -0.58 -1.69 -21.47
N GLY A 55 -1.57 -1.05 -20.84
CA GLY A 55 -2.95 -1.54 -20.84
C GLY A 55 -3.16 -2.82 -20.03
N LEU A 56 -2.28 -3.09 -19.07
CA LEU A 56 -2.34 -4.30 -18.23
C LEU A 56 -3.33 -4.16 -17.06
N ASN A 57 -3.95 -2.99 -16.91
CA ASN A 57 -4.97 -2.70 -15.90
C ASN A 57 -4.53 -3.03 -14.47
N PRO A 58 -3.40 -2.46 -13.96
CA PRO A 58 -2.96 -2.71 -12.60
C PRO A 58 -4.01 -2.24 -11.56
N PRO A 59 -4.07 -2.84 -10.36
CA PRO A 59 -5.09 -2.52 -9.36
C PRO A 59 -5.03 -1.04 -8.94
N GLN A 60 -6.18 -0.35 -8.93
CA GLN A 60 -6.23 1.08 -8.57
C GLN A 60 -5.89 1.34 -7.10
N ASP A 61 -6.15 0.37 -6.22
CA ASP A 61 -5.88 0.53 -4.79
C ASP A 61 -4.38 0.65 -4.51
N VAL A 62 -3.53 -0.03 -5.29
CA VAL A 62 -2.07 0.16 -5.25
C VAL A 62 -1.72 1.62 -5.48
N LYS A 63 -2.27 2.26 -6.52
CA LYS A 63 -2.00 3.68 -6.80
C LYS A 63 -2.48 4.59 -5.67
N LYS A 64 -3.66 4.32 -5.11
CA LYS A 64 -4.21 5.11 -3.98
C LYS A 64 -3.33 5.00 -2.75
N ILE A 65 -2.92 3.79 -2.38
CA ILE A 65 -2.01 3.53 -1.26
C ILE A 65 -0.70 4.30 -1.45
N LEU A 66 -0.09 4.20 -2.64
CA LEU A 66 1.15 4.91 -2.95
C LEU A 66 0.99 6.44 -2.90
N ALA A 67 -0.17 6.97 -3.32
CA ALA A 67 -0.46 8.40 -3.26
C ALA A 67 -0.65 8.92 -1.82
N LEU A 68 -1.09 8.06 -0.89
CA LEU A 68 -1.19 8.39 0.54
C LEU A 68 0.19 8.37 1.23
N HIS A 69 1.16 7.63 0.68
CA HIS A 69 2.48 7.41 1.27
C HIS A 69 3.64 7.73 0.31
N PRO A 70 3.74 8.98 -0.20
CA PRO A 70 4.69 9.32 -1.27
C PRO A 70 6.17 9.28 -0.87
N THR A 71 6.47 9.24 0.43
CA THR A 71 7.85 9.29 0.95
C THR A 71 8.17 8.19 1.95
N ASP A 72 7.25 7.25 2.21
CA ASP A 72 7.48 6.14 3.14
C ASP A 72 8.06 4.95 2.37
N SER A 73 9.32 4.61 2.64
CA SER A 73 10.04 3.52 1.98
C SER A 73 9.34 2.17 2.11
N ASN A 74 8.56 1.93 3.18
CA ASN A 74 7.80 0.69 3.32
C ASN A 74 6.71 0.55 2.24
N TYR A 75 6.26 1.68 1.68
CA TYR A 75 5.22 1.74 0.65
C TYR A 75 5.82 1.95 -0.74
N THR A 76 6.85 2.78 -0.89
CA THR A 76 7.40 3.15 -2.20
C THR A 76 8.37 2.14 -2.78
N ASP A 77 9.11 1.44 -1.92
CA ASP A 77 10.21 0.55 -2.32
C ASP A 77 9.70 -0.88 -2.51
N TRP A 78 10.40 -1.66 -3.35
CA TRP A 78 10.10 -3.06 -3.64
C TRP A 78 10.66 -4.01 -2.58
#